data_AF-A0A849EGK1-F1
#
_entry.id   AF-A0A849EGK1-F1
#
_cell.length_a   1.000
_cell.length_b   1.000
_cell.length_c   1.000
_cell.angle_alpha   90.00
_cell.angle_beta   90.00
_cell.angle_gamma   90.00
#
_symmetry.space_group_name_H-M   'P 1'
#
loop_
_entity.id
_entity.type
_entity.pdbx_description
1 polymer ?
#
loop_
_entity_poly.entity_id
_entity_poly.type
_entity_poly.pdbx_seq_one_letter_code
_entity_poly.pdbx_strand_id
1 'polypeptide(L)'
;MTQRLFRTLCALFALVWMAGSAHSAEEILNFDSRVEVSQTGKLRVVETIRVRGENAQIRRGIYRDFPLMVEDSGGREREVGFEVLSVTRDGKPDKFRIDKASRAARVYIGSKDVFIGAGEFTYRITYETDRQIRFFSGYDELNWNVTGNFWNFPIRQARAEIVLPQGVRATDTAFYTGPFGATGRDARSRT
;
A
#
# COMPACT_ATOMS: atom_id res chain seq x y z
N MET A 1 -26.45 49.83 24.01
CA MET A 1 -26.70 48.37 24.06
C MET A 1 -26.48 47.70 22.69
N THR A 2 -26.86 48.35 21.60
CA THR A 2 -26.76 47.90 20.19
C THR A 2 -25.34 47.64 19.67
N GLN A 3 -24.34 48.48 19.97
CA GLN A 3 -22.97 48.28 19.48
C GLN A 3 -22.23 47.10 20.12
N ARG A 4 -22.52 46.79 21.39
CA ARG A 4 -21.97 45.61 22.07
C ARG A 4 -22.56 44.34 21.46
N LEU A 5 -23.87 44.31 21.24
CA LEU A 5 -24.56 43.18 20.60
C LEU A 5 -24.03 42.91 19.19
N PHE A 6 -23.82 43.97 18.38
CA PHE A 6 -23.29 43.86 17.02
C PHE A 6 -21.86 43.32 16.97
N ARG A 7 -20.98 43.77 17.87
CA ARG A 7 -19.60 43.27 17.98
C ARG A 7 -19.56 41.79 18.40
N THR A 8 -20.42 41.39 19.34
CA THR A 8 -20.52 39.98 19.74
C THR A 8 -21.04 39.11 18.59
N LEU A 9 -22.00 39.62 17.81
CA LEU A 9 -22.54 38.91 16.65
C LEU A 9 -21.48 38.74 15.54
N CYS A 10 -20.69 39.78 15.24
CA CYS A 10 -19.59 39.68 14.29
C CYS A 10 -18.47 38.72 14.74
N ALA A 11 -18.15 38.70 16.04
CA ALA A 11 -17.16 37.77 16.60
C ALA A 11 -17.64 36.31 16.53
N LEU A 12 -18.94 36.06 16.80
CA LEU A 12 -19.57 34.75 16.64
C LEU A 12 -19.57 34.30 15.16
N PHE A 13 -19.86 35.22 14.23
CA PHE A 13 -19.85 34.91 12.80
C PHE A 13 -18.44 34.60 12.29
N ALA A 14 -17.41 35.29 12.79
CA ALA A 14 -16.01 35.00 12.48
C ALA A 14 -15.52 33.66 13.05
N LEU A 15 -15.98 33.27 14.25
CA LEU A 15 -15.69 31.95 14.84
C LEU A 15 -16.35 30.81 14.06
N VAL A 16 -17.58 31.01 13.57
CA VAL A 16 -18.28 30.02 12.72
C VAL A 16 -17.61 29.89 11.34
N TRP A 17 -17.03 30.98 10.80
CA TRP A 17 -16.25 30.94 9.55
C TRP A 17 -14.87 30.29 9.71
N MET A 18 -14.22 30.43 10.87
CA MET A 18 -12.97 29.74 11.18
C MET A 18 -13.16 28.27 11.57
N ALA A 19 -14.38 27.84 11.89
CA ALA A 19 -14.74 26.43 12.04
C ALA A 19 -14.88 25.71 10.67
N GLY A 20 -14.08 26.11 9.67
CA GLY A 20 -13.94 25.37 8.43
C GLY A 20 -13.50 23.94 8.72
N SER A 21 -14.13 22.97 8.05
CA SER A 21 -13.93 21.54 8.30
C SER A 21 -12.45 21.18 8.24
N ALA A 22 -11.84 20.96 9.41
CA ALA A 22 -10.53 20.34 9.53
C ALA A 22 -10.65 18.89 9.04
N HIS A 23 -10.48 18.66 7.74
CA HIS A 23 -10.31 17.32 7.21
C HIS A 23 -8.92 16.84 7.60
N SER A 24 -8.84 15.61 8.12
CA SER A 24 -7.54 14.97 8.28
C SER A 24 -6.90 14.79 6.90
N ALA A 25 -5.58 14.61 6.85
CA ALA A 25 -4.96 14.10 5.63
C ALA A 25 -5.45 12.67 5.36
N GLU A 26 -5.65 12.33 4.09
CA GLU A 26 -5.78 10.93 3.67
C GLU A 26 -4.42 10.26 3.74
N GLU A 27 -4.39 9.03 4.24
CA GLU A 27 -3.15 8.36 4.61
C GLU A 27 -3.34 6.85 4.77
N ILE A 28 -2.27 6.09 4.56
CA ILE A 28 -2.16 4.70 4.99
C ILE A 28 -1.72 4.70 6.45
N LEU A 29 -2.65 4.34 7.33
CA LEU A 29 -2.43 4.22 8.76
C LEU A 29 -1.57 3.01 9.11
N ASN A 30 -1.70 1.92 8.34
CA ASN A 30 -0.90 0.71 8.50
C ASN A 30 -0.83 -0.07 7.19
N PHE A 31 0.36 -0.50 6.81
CA PHE A 31 0.60 -1.41 5.70
C PHE A 31 1.24 -2.71 6.21
N ASP A 32 0.52 -3.81 6.23
CA ASP A 32 1.08 -5.13 6.57
C ASP A 32 1.16 -5.98 5.31
N SER A 33 2.35 -6.49 4.99
CA SER A 33 2.60 -7.36 3.84
C SER A 33 3.15 -8.70 4.31
N ARG A 34 2.38 -9.77 4.10
CA ARG A 34 2.83 -11.14 4.32
C ARG A 34 3.14 -11.78 2.99
N VAL A 35 4.39 -12.20 2.79
CA VAL A 35 4.89 -12.83 1.57
C VAL A 35 5.27 -14.26 1.88
N GLU A 36 4.54 -15.20 1.32
CA GLU A 36 4.82 -16.63 1.43
C GLU A 36 5.55 -17.10 0.18
N VAL A 37 6.78 -17.58 0.36
CA VAL A 37 7.63 -18.07 -0.73
C VAL A 37 7.46 -19.58 -0.84
N SER A 38 7.08 -20.08 -2.02
CA SER A 38 7.00 -21.52 -2.28
C SER A 38 8.37 -22.10 -2.69
N GLN A 39 8.51 -23.42 -2.63
CA GLN A 39 9.70 -24.13 -3.15
C GLN A 39 9.90 -23.93 -4.66
N THR A 40 8.86 -23.56 -5.41
CA THR A 40 8.95 -23.27 -6.85
C THR A 40 9.33 -21.82 -7.13
N GLY A 41 9.54 -20.99 -6.09
CA GLY A 41 9.81 -19.56 -6.23
C GLY A 41 8.56 -18.72 -6.55
N LYS A 42 7.36 -19.30 -6.47
CA LYS A 42 6.10 -18.55 -6.55
C LYS A 42 5.87 -17.85 -5.22
N LEU A 43 5.40 -16.61 -5.27
CA LEU A 43 5.01 -15.86 -4.10
C LEU A 43 3.49 -15.81 -4.00
N ARG A 44 2.98 -16.11 -2.81
CA ARG A 44 1.62 -15.74 -2.41
C ARG A 44 1.72 -14.58 -1.44
N VAL A 45 1.09 -13.47 -1.79
CA VAL A 45 1.18 -12.24 -0.99
C VAL A 45 -0.19 -11.85 -0.49
N VAL A 46 -0.26 -11.52 0.81
CA VAL A 46 -1.43 -10.93 1.45
C VAL A 46 -1.04 -9.56 1.98
N GLU A 47 -1.61 -8.51 1.41
CA GLU A 47 -1.45 -7.14 1.88
C GLU A 47 -2.70 -6.73 2.66
N THR A 48 -2.53 -6.23 3.89
CA THR A 48 -3.59 -5.61 4.70
C THR A 48 -3.28 -4.13 4.90
N ILE A 49 -4.09 -3.27 4.30
CA ILE A 49 -3.86 -1.84 4.18
C ILE A 49 -5.00 -1.10 4.87
N ARG A 50 -4.72 -0.49 6.02
CA ARG A 50 -5.68 0.37 6.74
C ARG A 50 -5.45 1.81 6.32
N VAL A 51 -6.48 2.47 5.84
CA VAL A 51 -6.43 3.85 5.34
C VAL A 51 -7.43 4.73 6.08
N ARG A 52 -7.15 6.03 6.14
CA ARG A 52 -8.14 7.07 6.45
C ARG A 52 -8.51 7.77 5.14
N GLY A 53 -9.79 7.73 4.79
CA GLY A 53 -10.37 8.46 3.67
C GLY A 53 -11.14 9.69 4.15
N GLU A 54 -10.99 10.79 3.43
CA GLU A 54 -11.53 12.11 3.78
C GLU A 54 -12.30 12.69 2.58
N ASN A 55 -12.79 11.79 1.72
CA ASN A 55 -13.51 12.07 0.46
C ASN A 55 -12.72 12.87 -0.58
N ALA A 56 -11.39 12.92 -0.49
CA ALA A 56 -10.55 13.62 -1.46
C ALA A 56 -10.12 12.67 -2.60
N GLN A 57 -9.10 11.84 -2.37
CA GLN A 57 -8.65 10.79 -3.28
C GLN A 57 -9.33 9.46 -2.95
N ILE A 58 -9.53 9.15 -1.66
CA ILE A 58 -10.18 7.92 -1.16
C ILE A 58 -11.68 8.16 -1.02
N ARG A 59 -12.34 8.40 -2.15
CA ARG A 59 -13.79 8.65 -2.24
C ARG A 59 -14.60 7.44 -2.68
N ARG A 60 -13.94 6.48 -3.35
CA ARG A 60 -14.58 5.32 -4.00
C ARG A 60 -13.83 4.01 -3.77
N GLY A 61 -12.72 4.06 -3.05
CA GLY A 61 -11.74 3.00 -3.08
C GLY A 61 -10.30 3.47 -2.96
N ILE A 62 -9.39 2.51 -3.07
CA ILE A 62 -7.94 2.73 -3.20
C ILE A 62 -7.43 2.10 -4.49
N TYR A 63 -6.15 2.27 -4.79
CA TYR A 63 -5.48 1.61 -5.90
C TYR A 63 -4.16 0.99 -5.43
N ARG A 64 -3.64 0.01 -6.17
CA ARG A 64 -2.35 -0.61 -5.89
C ARG A 64 -1.61 -0.90 -7.20
N ASP A 65 -0.39 -0.40 -7.29
CA ASP A 65 0.46 -0.58 -8.47
C ASP A 65 1.45 -1.74 -8.29
N PHE A 66 1.49 -2.65 -9.26
CA PHE A 66 2.40 -3.79 -9.27
C PHE A 66 3.31 -3.71 -10.49
N PRO A 67 4.64 -3.72 -10.32
CA PRO A 67 5.54 -3.88 -11.46
C PRO A 67 5.33 -5.27 -12.07
N LEU A 68 5.25 -5.32 -13.41
CA LEU A 68 5.20 -6.57 -14.17
C LEU A 68 6.57 -6.93 -14.75
N MET A 69 7.58 -6.08 -14.55
CA MET A 69 8.94 -6.29 -15.00
C MET A 69 9.89 -6.25 -13.82
N VAL A 70 10.76 -7.25 -13.70
CA VAL A 70 11.82 -7.32 -12.69
C VAL A 70 13.16 -7.65 -13.34
N GLU A 71 14.25 -7.26 -12.69
CA GLU A 71 15.60 -7.55 -13.18
C GLU A 71 16.06 -8.94 -12.69
N ASP A 72 16.59 -9.77 -13.60
CA ASP A 72 17.22 -11.05 -13.24
C ASP A 72 18.65 -10.87 -12.69
N SER A 73 19.27 -11.96 -12.21
CA SER A 73 20.64 -11.92 -11.67
C SER A 73 21.71 -11.51 -12.69
N GLY A 74 21.39 -11.53 -13.99
CA GLY A 74 22.24 -11.06 -15.07
C GLY A 74 21.94 -9.64 -15.55
N GLY A 75 21.10 -8.89 -14.83
CA GLY A 75 20.76 -7.50 -15.17
C GLY A 75 19.74 -7.36 -16.29
N ARG A 76 19.04 -8.44 -16.68
CA ARG A 76 18.07 -8.41 -17.79
C ARG A 76 16.65 -8.34 -17.24
N GLU A 77 15.81 -7.52 -17.85
CA GLU A 77 14.40 -7.45 -17.44
C GLU A 77 13.61 -8.69 -17.86
N ARG A 78 12.71 -9.12 -16.98
CA ARG A 78 11.82 -10.26 -17.15
C ARG A 78 10.41 -9.89 -16.75
N GLU A 79 9.47 -10.36 -17.56
CA GLU A 79 8.06 -10.28 -17.19
C GLU A 79 7.76 -11.29 -16.08
N VAL A 80 7.00 -10.85 -15.08
CA VAL A 80 6.52 -11.70 -13.97
C VAL A 80 5.04 -12.03 -14.15
N GLY A 81 4.66 -13.22 -13.72
CA GLY A 81 3.25 -13.57 -13.56
C GLY A 81 2.62 -12.71 -12.46
N PHE A 82 1.37 -12.30 -12.66
CA PHE A 82 0.62 -11.55 -11.66
C PHE A 82 -0.87 -11.85 -11.76
N GLU A 83 -1.44 -12.32 -10.65
CA GLU A 83 -2.85 -12.69 -10.52
C GLU A 83 -3.41 -12.24 -9.18
N VAL A 84 -4.47 -11.42 -9.20
CA VAL A 84 -5.22 -11.06 -7.99
C VAL A 84 -6.24 -12.14 -7.70
N LEU A 85 -6.15 -12.76 -6.53
CA LEU A 85 -7.01 -13.86 -6.13
C LEU A 85 -8.24 -13.37 -5.36
N SER A 86 -8.07 -12.39 -4.48
CA SER A 86 -9.18 -11.84 -3.71
C SER A 86 -8.92 -10.42 -3.24
N VAL A 87 -10.00 -9.67 -3.09
CA VAL A 87 -10.01 -8.33 -2.51
C VAL A 87 -11.17 -8.22 -1.54
N THR A 88 -10.90 -7.68 -0.36
CA THR A 88 -11.93 -7.36 0.63
C THR A 88 -11.74 -5.95 1.16
N ARG A 89 -12.85 -5.33 1.58
CA ARG A 89 -12.88 -4.11 2.38
C ARG A 89 -13.69 -4.39 3.63
N ASP A 90 -13.10 -4.11 4.78
CA ASP A 90 -13.68 -4.32 6.12
C ASP A 90 -14.19 -5.76 6.31
N GLY A 91 -13.42 -6.73 5.79
CA GLY A 91 -13.71 -8.16 5.88
C GLY A 91 -14.76 -8.67 4.88
N LYS A 92 -15.37 -7.80 4.07
CA LYS A 92 -16.35 -8.19 3.04
C LYS A 92 -15.72 -8.14 1.65
N PRO A 93 -16.08 -9.06 0.72
CA PRO A 93 -15.63 -8.98 -0.66
C PRO A 93 -15.90 -7.59 -1.25
N ASP A 94 -14.93 -7.02 -1.96
CA ASP A 94 -15.09 -5.75 -2.67
C ASP A 94 -14.80 -5.95 -4.16
N LYS A 95 -15.35 -5.06 -4.98
CA LYS A 95 -15.08 -5.05 -6.42
C LYS A 95 -13.64 -4.60 -6.66
N PHE A 96 -13.03 -5.12 -7.72
CA PHE A 96 -11.77 -4.60 -8.21
C PHE A 96 -11.72 -4.65 -9.73
N ARG A 97 -10.83 -3.85 -10.31
CA ARG A 97 -10.54 -3.83 -11.73
C ARG A 97 -9.03 -3.66 -11.91
N ILE A 98 -8.47 -4.43 -12.84
CA ILE A 98 -7.04 -4.37 -13.14
C ILE A 98 -6.86 -3.65 -14.48
N ASP A 99 -6.08 -2.57 -14.47
CA ASP A 99 -5.57 -1.93 -15.67
C ASP A 99 -4.14 -2.35 -15.88
N LYS A 100 -3.90 -3.19 -16.89
CA LYS A 100 -2.55 -3.67 -17.24
C LYS A 100 -1.96 -2.78 -18.34
N ALA A 101 -0.80 -2.20 -18.06
CA ALA A 101 0.10 -1.62 -19.04
C ALA A 101 1.28 -2.58 -19.28
N SER A 102 2.13 -2.27 -20.26
CA SER A 102 3.26 -3.13 -20.65
C SER A 102 4.27 -3.43 -19.54
N ARG A 103 4.36 -2.59 -18.50
CA ARG A 103 5.36 -2.71 -17.43
C ARG A 103 4.79 -2.76 -16.03
N ALA A 104 3.51 -2.47 -15.86
CA ALA A 104 2.88 -2.38 -14.56
C ALA A 104 1.38 -2.68 -14.66
N ALA A 105 0.82 -3.23 -13.60
CA ALA A 105 -0.61 -3.39 -13.41
C ALA A 105 -1.08 -2.48 -12.28
N ARG A 106 -2.13 -1.68 -12.52
CA ARG A 106 -2.84 -0.96 -11.47
C ARG A 106 -4.12 -1.68 -11.11
N VAL A 107 -4.24 -2.11 -9.86
CA VAL A 107 -5.46 -2.68 -9.31
C VAL A 107 -6.25 -1.58 -8.62
N TYR A 108 -7.39 -1.21 -9.20
CA TYR A 108 -8.36 -0.33 -8.54
C TYR A 108 -9.29 -1.18 -7.68
N ILE A 109 -9.43 -0.82 -6.41
CA ILE A 109 -10.23 -1.54 -5.42
C ILE A 109 -11.39 -0.65 -5.00
N GLY A 110 -12.62 -1.15 -5.13
CA GLY A 110 -13.86 -0.41 -4.97
C GLY A 110 -14.61 -0.28 -6.30
N SER A 111 -15.60 0.61 -6.34
CA SER A 111 -16.44 0.82 -7.52
C SER A 111 -16.45 2.27 -7.94
N LYS A 112 -16.25 2.52 -9.23
CA LYS A 112 -16.32 3.86 -9.83
C LYS A 112 -17.68 4.55 -9.62
N ASP A 113 -18.74 3.79 -9.30
CA ASP A 113 -20.10 4.29 -9.18
C ASP A 113 -20.53 4.48 -7.71
N VAL A 114 -19.76 3.94 -6.75
CA VAL A 114 -20.13 3.96 -5.32
C VAL A 114 -19.20 4.88 -4.53
N PHE A 115 -19.77 5.85 -3.82
CA PHE A 115 -19.04 6.66 -2.82
C PHE A 115 -19.05 5.97 -1.47
N ILE A 116 -17.93 6.06 -0.74
CA ILE A 116 -17.70 5.25 0.46
C ILE A 116 -17.71 6.07 1.76
N GLY A 117 -17.84 7.40 1.63
CA GLY A 117 -17.81 8.34 2.75
C GLY A 117 -16.40 8.54 3.33
N ALA A 118 -16.29 9.52 4.22
CA ALA A 118 -15.08 9.68 5.03
C ALA A 118 -15.10 8.64 6.16
N GLY A 119 -13.92 8.16 6.54
CA GLY A 119 -13.78 7.13 7.56
C GLY A 119 -12.50 6.34 7.40
N GLU A 120 -12.35 5.33 8.24
CA GLU A 120 -11.24 4.38 8.13
C GLU A 120 -11.71 3.09 7.48
N PHE A 121 -10.90 2.58 6.56
CA PHE A 121 -11.21 1.37 5.79
C PHE A 121 -10.02 0.43 5.83
N THR A 122 -10.27 -0.87 5.99
CA THR A 122 -9.24 -1.91 5.93
C THR A 122 -9.41 -2.73 4.67
N TYR A 123 -8.47 -2.58 3.75
CA TYR A 123 -8.40 -3.37 2.54
C TYR A 123 -7.51 -4.59 2.76
N ARG A 124 -7.91 -5.75 2.26
CA ARG A 124 -7.04 -6.91 2.14
C ARG A 124 -7.01 -7.40 0.71
N ILE A 125 -5.81 -7.51 0.16
CA ILE A 125 -5.52 -7.96 -1.20
C ILE A 125 -4.73 -9.26 -1.10
N THR A 126 -5.20 -10.32 -1.73
CA THR A 126 -4.44 -11.56 -1.89
C THR A 126 -4.11 -11.75 -3.35
N TYR A 127 -2.84 -11.93 -3.68
CA TYR A 127 -2.39 -12.13 -5.05
C TYR A 127 -1.22 -13.09 -5.11
N GLU A 128 -0.96 -13.60 -6.32
CA GLU A 128 0.18 -14.45 -6.62
C GLU A 128 1.04 -13.82 -7.70
N THR A 129 2.35 -14.02 -7.57
CA THR A 129 3.34 -13.64 -8.57
C THR A 129 4.46 -14.67 -8.62
N ASP A 130 5.21 -14.72 -9.72
CA ASP A 130 6.32 -15.66 -9.90
C ASP A 130 7.58 -14.92 -10.39
N ARG A 131 8.68 -15.65 -10.54
CA ARG A 131 9.96 -15.12 -11.07
C ARG A 131 10.52 -13.92 -10.29
N GLN A 132 10.16 -13.82 -9.01
CA GLN A 132 10.63 -12.76 -8.10
C GLN A 132 11.98 -13.11 -7.44
N ILE A 133 12.37 -14.39 -7.47
CA ILE A 133 13.63 -14.87 -6.90
C ILE A 133 14.73 -14.73 -7.94
N ARG A 134 15.83 -14.07 -7.54
CA ARG A 134 17.07 -13.99 -8.32
C ARG A 134 18.00 -15.11 -7.87
N PHE A 135 18.56 -15.84 -8.83
CA PHE A 135 19.46 -16.96 -8.59
C PHE A 135 20.90 -16.54 -8.92
N PHE A 136 21.77 -16.47 -7.92
CA PHE A 136 23.20 -16.18 -8.07
C PHE A 136 24.02 -17.45 -7.82
N SER A 137 25.32 -17.43 -8.13
CA SER A 137 26.18 -18.62 -8.00
C SER A 137 26.33 -19.16 -6.57
N GLY A 138 26.03 -18.37 -5.55
CA GLY A 138 26.23 -18.75 -4.14
C GLY A 138 25.02 -18.54 -3.22
N TYR A 139 23.96 -17.89 -3.71
CA TYR A 139 22.75 -17.63 -2.94
C TYR A 139 21.57 -17.31 -3.85
N ASP A 140 20.38 -17.50 -3.32
CA ASP A 140 19.14 -17.02 -3.90
C ASP A 140 18.71 -15.75 -3.16
N GLU A 141 18.05 -14.83 -3.86
CA GLU A 141 17.68 -13.55 -3.29
C GLU A 141 16.25 -13.18 -3.65
N LEU A 142 15.49 -12.77 -2.63
CA LEU A 142 14.23 -12.07 -2.78
C LEU A 142 14.47 -10.58 -2.49
N ASN A 143 14.48 -9.76 -3.54
CA ASN A 143 14.47 -8.31 -3.41
C ASN A 143 13.04 -7.79 -3.59
N TRP A 144 12.42 -7.34 -2.49
CA TRP A 144 10.98 -7.08 -2.46
C TRP A 144 10.65 -5.66 -2.02
N ASN A 145 9.93 -4.92 -2.87
CA ASN A 145 9.36 -3.62 -2.51
C ASN A 145 8.05 -3.83 -1.75
N VAL A 146 8.12 -3.75 -0.42
CA VAL A 146 7.02 -4.02 0.51
C VAL A 146 5.80 -3.13 0.27
N THR A 147 6.00 -1.81 0.16
CA THR A 147 4.89 -0.84 0.16
C THR A 147 4.52 -0.36 -1.24
N GLY A 148 5.42 -0.49 -2.22
CA GLY A 148 5.34 0.23 -3.50
C GLY A 148 5.71 1.71 -3.37
N ASN A 149 5.82 2.39 -4.52
CA ASN A 149 6.34 3.76 -4.62
C ASN A 149 5.31 4.81 -5.06
N PHE A 150 4.11 4.40 -5.49
CA PHE A 150 3.21 5.24 -6.30
C PHE A 150 1.93 5.67 -5.57
N TRP A 151 1.95 5.62 -4.24
CA TRP A 151 0.86 6.13 -3.41
C TRP A 151 0.83 7.66 -3.45
N ASN A 152 -0.37 8.22 -3.58
CA ASN A 152 -0.61 9.66 -3.52
C ASN A 152 -0.79 10.17 -2.08
N PHE A 153 -0.75 9.27 -1.10
CA PHE A 153 -0.93 9.58 0.31
C PHE A 153 0.12 8.84 1.15
N PRO A 154 0.58 9.46 2.25
CA PRO A 154 1.70 8.96 3.04
C PRO A 154 1.38 7.65 3.75
N ILE A 155 2.43 6.89 4.07
CA ILE A 155 2.36 5.67 4.89
C ILE A 155 2.91 5.99 6.27
N ARG A 156 2.09 5.81 7.31
CA ARG A 156 2.51 6.06 8.70
C ARG A 156 3.40 4.97 9.27
N GLN A 157 3.07 3.71 8.97
CA GLN A 157 3.84 2.55 9.41
C GLN A 157 3.65 1.41 8.42
N ALA A 158 4.69 0.58 8.32
CA ALA A 158 4.67 -0.63 7.51
C ALA A 158 5.32 -1.79 8.26
N ARG A 159 4.83 -3.00 8.00
CA ARG A 159 5.39 -4.27 8.45
C ARG A 159 5.46 -5.22 7.27
N ALA A 160 6.56 -5.96 7.18
CA ALA A 160 6.71 -7.06 6.24
C ALA A 160 7.02 -8.35 6.99
N GLU A 161 6.44 -9.45 6.54
CA GLU A 161 6.74 -10.79 7.02
C GLU A 161 7.02 -11.68 5.81
N ILE A 162 8.25 -12.18 5.71
CA ILE A 162 8.66 -13.12 4.67
C ILE A 162 8.68 -14.51 5.27
N VAL A 163 7.84 -15.39 4.74
CA VAL A 163 7.73 -16.79 5.15
C VAL A 163 8.44 -17.65 4.13
N LEU A 164 9.58 -18.20 4.53
CA LEU A 164 10.40 -19.05 3.68
C LEU A 164 9.89 -20.50 3.67
N PRO A 165 10.18 -21.28 2.62
CA PRO A 165 9.83 -22.69 2.57
C PRO A 165 10.46 -23.45 3.74
N GLN A 166 9.84 -24.56 4.14
CA GLN A 166 10.38 -25.43 5.18
C GLN A 166 11.82 -25.86 4.85
N GLY A 167 12.73 -25.73 5.82
CA GLY A 167 14.14 -26.07 5.67
C GLY A 167 15.01 -24.95 5.08
N VAL A 168 14.40 -23.87 4.59
CA VAL A 168 15.12 -22.68 4.10
C VAL A 168 15.22 -21.66 5.24
N ARG A 169 16.39 -21.04 5.38
CA ARG A 169 16.64 -19.96 6.35
C ARG A 169 17.23 -18.77 5.63
N ALA A 170 16.85 -17.56 6.06
CA ALA A 170 17.52 -16.36 5.62
C ALA A 170 18.96 -16.38 6.14
N THR A 171 19.92 -16.27 5.22
CA THR A 171 21.35 -16.21 5.55
C THR A 171 21.84 -14.78 5.73
N ASP A 172 21.16 -13.82 5.10
CA ASP A 172 21.40 -12.38 5.23
C ASP A 172 20.08 -11.61 5.08
N THR A 173 20.03 -10.37 5.57
CA THR A 173 18.85 -9.49 5.47
C THR A 173 19.27 -8.03 5.41
N ALA A 174 18.93 -7.38 4.30
CA ALA A 174 19.04 -5.93 4.13
C ALA A 174 17.66 -5.31 3.96
N PHE A 175 17.45 -4.11 4.51
CA PHE A 175 16.20 -3.36 4.35
C PHE A 175 16.49 -1.87 4.19
N TYR A 176 15.73 -1.18 3.34
CA TYR A 176 15.91 0.24 3.09
C TYR A 176 14.59 0.98 3.31
N THR A 177 14.66 2.17 3.89
CA THR A 177 13.51 3.05 4.13
C THR A 177 13.69 4.39 3.41
N GLY A 178 12.56 5.01 3.05
CA GLY A 178 12.53 6.30 2.37
C GLY A 178 11.97 6.23 0.95
N PRO A 179 12.06 7.34 0.18
CA PRO A 179 11.62 7.38 -1.22
C PRO A 179 12.46 6.46 -2.11
N PHE A 180 12.01 6.25 -3.36
CA PHE A 180 12.75 5.43 -4.32
C PHE A 180 14.23 5.86 -4.45
N GLY A 181 15.14 4.90 -4.32
CA GLY A 181 16.58 5.12 -4.34
C GLY A 181 17.21 5.52 -2.99
N ALA A 182 16.41 5.76 -1.95
CA ALA A 182 16.91 6.05 -0.62
C ALA A 182 17.51 4.80 0.05
N THR A 183 18.46 5.04 0.96
CA THR A 183 19.18 3.99 1.69
C THR A 183 18.97 4.08 3.21
N GLY A 184 17.87 4.70 3.66
CA GLY A 184 17.52 4.86 5.08
C GLY A 184 17.38 3.52 5.80
N ARG A 185 17.43 3.55 7.14
CA ARG A 185 17.42 2.34 8.00
C ARG A 185 16.44 2.47 9.17
N ASP A 186 15.38 3.26 9.01
CA ASP A 186 14.38 3.54 10.05
C ASP A 186 13.38 2.39 10.22
N ALA A 187 13.90 1.17 10.38
CA ALA A 187 13.13 -0.04 10.58
C ALA A 187 13.93 -1.03 11.44
N ARG A 188 13.27 -2.12 11.86
CA ARG A 188 13.90 -3.21 12.60
C ARG A 188 13.54 -4.53 11.92
N SER A 189 14.51 -5.40 11.74
CA SER A 189 14.30 -6.78 11.29
C SER A 189 14.46 -7.77 12.46
N ARG A 190 13.78 -8.90 12.36
CA ARG A 190 13.91 -10.06 13.25
C ARG A 190 13.75 -11.32 12.39
N THR A 191 14.55 -12.34 12.64
CA THR A 191 14.57 -13.62 11.92
C THR A 191 14.32 -14.75 12.91
#